data_AF-A0A852ZH27-F1
#
_entry.id   AF-A0A852ZH27-F1
#
_cell.length_a   1.000
_cell.length_b   1.000
_cell.length_c   1.000
_cell.angle_alpha   90.00
_cell.angle_beta   90.00
_cell.angle_gamma   90.00
#
_symmetry.space_group_name_H-M   'P 1'
#
loop_
_entity.id
_entity.type
_entity.pdbx_description
1 polymer ?
#
loop_
_entity_poly.entity_id
_entity_poly.type
_entity_poly.pdbx_seq_one_letter_code
_entity_poly.pdbx_strand_id
1 'polypeptide(L)'
;MTSQPSPSESSGPVPAAGNVPPSVPGASGGTDVAPTPRWGIPTAIGSLLGFVVLSFAVSLGLTALGVDPVTATIIATPVGWLSLAGVPLLASRRRGNGPRSDLALSFSPVDIAVGLVACLVVLLAATIILLVTIAATGVTPTSALGDVAGHANSHWQVVALAVMALCAAFVEEIHFRGMWWSALRRRGLGAWPTLLVTAVLFALVHLEPTRVVLLFAAGLAAGYVRMRSDRLGPAIVTHLLVNLLAAVSLLGLL
;
A
#
# COMPACT_ATOMS: atom_id res chain seq x y z
N MET A 1 6.45 61.48 -87.00
CA MET A 1 5.33 62.11 -86.26
C MET A 1 4.45 60.98 -85.76
N THR A 2 4.75 60.47 -84.55
CA THR A 2 3.98 60.70 -83.30
C THR A 2 2.58 60.08 -83.40
N SER A 3 2.27 59.01 -82.68
CA SER A 3 2.02 59.11 -81.24
C SER A 3 1.89 57.71 -80.59
N GLN A 4 2.59 57.53 -79.47
CA GLN A 4 2.37 56.44 -78.51
C GLN A 4 1.21 56.83 -77.57
N PRO A 5 0.30 55.91 -77.21
CA PRO A 5 -0.59 56.11 -76.07
C PRO A 5 0.03 55.62 -74.76
N SER A 6 -0.26 56.34 -73.68
CA SER A 6 0.16 56.09 -72.29
C SER A 6 -0.37 54.78 -71.71
N PRO A 7 0.31 54.16 -70.73
CA PRO A 7 -0.25 53.06 -69.96
C PRO A 7 -1.22 53.62 -68.90
N SER A 8 -2.51 53.30 -69.04
CA SER A 8 -3.49 53.48 -67.96
C SER A 8 -3.32 52.37 -66.93
N GLU A 9 -3.04 52.76 -65.70
CA GLU A 9 -3.04 51.90 -64.51
C GLU A 9 -4.42 51.25 -64.35
N SER A 10 -4.49 49.92 -64.50
CA SER A 10 -5.64 49.13 -64.04
C SER A 10 -5.42 48.74 -62.60
N SER A 11 -6.07 49.46 -61.69
CA SER A 11 -6.24 49.09 -60.29
C SER A 11 -7.08 47.81 -60.18
N GLY A 12 -6.40 46.66 -60.11
CA GLY A 12 -7.01 45.40 -59.71
C GLY A 12 -7.44 45.42 -58.23
N PRO A 13 -8.49 44.68 -57.86
CA PRO A 13 -9.02 44.70 -56.50
C PRO A 13 -8.00 44.15 -55.48
N VAL A 14 -7.81 44.90 -54.40
CA VAL A 14 -7.10 44.46 -53.19
C VAL A 14 -7.78 43.20 -52.66
N PRO A 15 -7.08 42.07 -52.43
CA PRO A 15 -7.69 40.91 -51.82
C PRO A 15 -8.13 41.25 -50.40
N ALA A 16 -9.40 40.93 -50.10
CA ALA A 16 -9.97 41.12 -48.77
C ALA A 16 -9.08 40.44 -47.73
N ALA A 17 -8.73 41.20 -46.67
CA ALA A 17 -8.03 40.68 -45.51
C ALA A 17 -8.79 39.47 -44.97
N GLY A 18 -8.28 38.27 -45.25
CA GLY A 18 -8.80 37.04 -44.66
C GLY A 18 -8.68 37.16 -43.15
N ASN A 19 -9.76 36.86 -42.45
CA ASN A 19 -9.76 36.64 -41.01
C ASN A 19 -8.71 35.57 -40.67
N VAL A 20 -7.50 35.99 -40.32
CA VAL A 20 -6.55 35.17 -39.58
C VAL A 20 -7.16 35.02 -38.19
N PRO A 21 -7.56 33.82 -37.75
CA PRO A 21 -7.99 33.63 -36.38
C PRO A 21 -6.86 34.10 -35.44
N PRO A 22 -7.15 34.79 -34.34
CA PRO A 22 -6.10 35.20 -33.42
C PRO A 22 -5.31 33.95 -33.01
N SER A 23 -3.99 33.99 -33.19
CA SER A 23 -3.08 32.98 -32.68
C SER A 23 -3.28 32.91 -31.17
N VAL A 24 -3.89 31.82 -30.70
CA VAL A 24 -4.08 31.57 -29.27
C VAL A 24 -2.70 31.54 -28.61
N PRO A 25 -2.33 32.53 -27.78
CA PRO A 25 -1.10 32.45 -27.03
C PRO A 25 -1.35 31.45 -25.90
N GLY A 26 -0.66 30.31 -25.93
CA GLY A 26 -0.68 29.37 -24.80
C GLY A 26 -1.31 27.99 -25.04
N ALA A 27 -1.28 27.47 -26.26
CA ALA A 27 -1.42 26.02 -26.44
C ALA A 27 -0.12 25.29 -26.05
N SER A 28 0.34 25.45 -24.81
CA SER A 28 1.23 24.47 -24.18
C SER A 28 0.38 23.27 -23.79
N GLY A 29 -0.07 22.51 -24.80
CA GLY A 29 -0.84 21.28 -24.66
C GLY A 29 0.00 20.10 -24.18
N GLY A 30 0.89 20.32 -23.22
CA GLY A 30 1.47 19.25 -22.45
C GLY A 30 0.41 18.75 -21.49
N THR A 31 -0.16 17.58 -21.73
CA THR A 31 -0.73 16.82 -20.62
C THR A 31 0.41 16.65 -19.63
N ASP A 32 0.39 17.36 -18.49
CA ASP A 32 1.36 17.22 -17.40
C ASP A 32 1.17 15.84 -16.76
N VAL A 33 1.56 14.80 -17.50
CA VAL A 33 1.64 13.44 -17.00
C VAL A 33 2.90 13.42 -16.15
N ALA A 34 2.70 13.31 -14.84
CA ALA A 34 3.81 13.20 -13.89
C ALA A 34 4.81 12.13 -14.35
N PRO A 35 6.12 12.39 -14.25
CA PRO A 35 7.13 11.47 -14.75
C PRO A 35 7.01 10.10 -14.06
N THR A 36 7.40 9.05 -14.80
CA THR A 36 7.31 7.69 -14.27
C THR A 36 8.26 7.53 -13.07
N PRO A 37 7.78 6.99 -11.92
CA PRO A 37 8.66 6.76 -10.78
C PRO A 37 9.79 5.78 -11.10
N ARG A 38 10.99 6.08 -10.62
CA ARG A 38 12.22 5.28 -10.81
C ARG A 38 12.33 4.09 -9.84
N TRP A 39 11.30 3.82 -9.06
CA TRP A 39 11.20 2.67 -8.16
C TRP A 39 10.16 1.65 -8.69
N GLY A 40 10.28 0.39 -8.29
CA GLY A 40 9.37 -0.68 -8.75
C GLY A 40 9.50 -1.96 -7.93
N ILE A 41 9.20 -3.12 -8.54
CA ILE A 41 9.23 -4.43 -7.88
C ILE A 41 10.55 -4.69 -7.12
N PRO A 42 11.76 -4.39 -7.65
CA PRO A 42 13.00 -4.59 -6.88
C PRO A 42 13.05 -3.79 -5.57
N THR A 43 12.42 -2.61 -5.54
CA THR A 43 12.31 -1.80 -4.31
C THR A 43 11.37 -2.44 -3.30
N ALA A 44 10.28 -3.06 -3.76
CA ALA A 44 9.33 -3.79 -2.92
C ALA A 44 9.97 -5.06 -2.32
N ILE A 45 10.69 -5.83 -3.14
CA ILE A 45 11.46 -6.99 -2.68
C ILE A 45 12.54 -6.54 -1.68
N GLY A 46 13.31 -5.51 -2.01
CA GLY A 46 14.39 -5.01 -1.15
C GLY A 46 13.88 -4.50 0.21
N SER A 47 12.72 -3.84 0.26
CA SER A 47 12.15 -3.38 1.53
C SER A 47 11.62 -4.52 2.40
N LEU A 48 11.06 -5.57 1.79
CA LEU A 48 10.65 -6.80 2.48
C LEU A 48 11.87 -7.59 3.01
N LEU A 49 12.90 -7.77 2.18
CA LEU A 49 14.15 -8.41 2.61
C LEU A 49 14.83 -7.62 3.72
N GLY A 50 14.86 -6.29 3.62
CA GLY A 50 15.40 -5.43 4.66
C GLY A 50 14.61 -5.53 5.97
N PHE A 51 13.29 -5.71 5.93
CA PHE A 51 12.50 -6.00 7.13
C PHE A 51 12.95 -7.29 7.79
N VAL A 52 13.03 -8.39 7.03
CA VAL A 52 13.45 -9.70 7.56
C VAL A 52 14.87 -9.63 8.13
N VAL A 53 15.82 -9.08 7.38
CA VAL A 53 17.23 -9.02 7.79
C VAL A 53 17.42 -8.13 9.02
N LEU A 54 16.83 -6.92 9.03
CA LEU A 54 16.99 -6.00 10.16
C LEU A 54 16.32 -6.54 11.42
N SER A 55 15.08 -7.02 11.33
CA SER A 55 14.39 -7.58 12.50
C SER A 55 15.09 -8.83 13.03
N PHE A 56 15.54 -9.74 12.15
CA PHE A 56 16.27 -10.92 12.59
C PHE A 56 17.61 -10.56 13.23
N ALA A 57 18.42 -9.72 12.58
CA ALA A 57 19.74 -9.35 13.08
C ALA A 57 19.66 -8.60 14.43
N VAL A 58 18.73 -7.66 14.58
CA VAL A 58 18.53 -6.94 15.84
C VAL A 58 18.02 -7.87 16.93
N SER A 59 17.03 -8.71 16.63
CA SER A 59 16.50 -9.67 17.62
C SER A 59 17.57 -10.64 18.10
N LEU A 60 18.37 -11.19 17.17
CA LEU A 60 19.47 -12.10 17.49
C LEU A 60 20.55 -11.40 18.31
N GLY A 61 20.94 -10.18 17.93
CA GLY A 61 21.93 -9.38 18.65
C GLY A 61 21.49 -9.06 20.08
N LEU A 62 20.25 -8.61 20.27
CA LEU A 62 19.71 -8.31 21.61
C LEU A 62 19.64 -9.58 22.47
N THR A 63 19.18 -10.69 21.91
CA THR A 63 19.12 -11.97 22.63
C THR A 63 20.51 -12.46 23.02
N ALA A 64 21.51 -12.31 22.15
CA ALA A 64 22.91 -12.64 22.45
C ALA A 64 23.51 -11.77 23.57
N LEU A 65 22.96 -10.57 23.78
CA LEU A 65 23.30 -9.67 24.88
C LEU A 65 22.49 -9.95 26.17
N GLY A 66 21.66 -10.98 26.19
CA GLY A 66 20.87 -11.39 27.36
C GLY A 66 19.52 -10.67 27.51
N VAL A 67 19.08 -9.92 26.49
CA VAL A 67 17.71 -9.37 26.46
C VAL A 67 16.73 -10.51 26.24
N ASP A 68 15.61 -10.52 26.97
CA ASP A 68 14.61 -11.58 26.80
C ASP A 68 14.03 -11.59 25.37
N PRO A 69 13.69 -12.76 24.80
CA PRO A 69 13.28 -12.85 23.39
C PRO A 69 12.03 -12.04 23.02
N VAL A 70 11.09 -11.87 23.95
CA VAL A 70 9.87 -11.08 23.73
C VAL A 70 10.22 -9.60 23.62
N THR A 71 11.00 -9.06 24.55
CA THR A 71 11.52 -7.69 24.48
C THR A 71 12.38 -7.47 23.24
N ALA A 72 13.25 -8.43 22.91
CA ALA A 72 14.06 -8.37 21.69
C ALA A 72 13.18 -8.25 20.44
N THR A 73 12.09 -9.02 20.36
CA THR A 73 11.11 -8.96 19.26
C THR A 73 10.35 -7.62 19.22
N ILE A 74 9.94 -7.10 20.39
CA ILE A 74 9.26 -5.81 20.52
C ILE A 74 10.13 -4.67 19.99
N ILE A 75 11.45 -4.75 20.18
CA ILE A 75 12.40 -3.75 19.68
C ILE A 75 12.72 -3.98 18.20
N ALA A 76 12.99 -5.24 17.81
CA ALA A 76 13.50 -5.56 16.49
C ALA A 76 12.47 -5.40 15.36
N THR A 77 11.20 -5.68 15.64
CA THR A 77 10.13 -5.58 14.62
C THR A 77 9.92 -4.13 14.14
N PRO A 78 9.76 -3.12 15.03
CA PRO A 78 9.72 -1.72 14.61
C PRO A 78 10.97 -1.25 13.85
N VAL A 79 12.17 -1.75 14.20
CA VAL A 79 13.39 -1.45 13.43
C VAL A 79 13.29 -1.98 12.01
N GLY A 80 12.74 -3.19 11.82
CA GLY A 80 12.45 -3.72 10.49
C GLY A 80 11.41 -2.89 9.72
N TRP A 81 10.42 -2.31 10.40
CA TRP A 81 9.42 -1.45 9.74
C TRP A 81 10.02 -0.17 9.13
N LEU A 82 11.18 0.28 9.62
CA LEU A 82 11.96 1.33 8.95
C LEU A 82 12.34 0.93 7.53
N SER A 83 12.58 -0.36 7.28
CA SER A 83 12.69 -0.90 5.92
C SER A 83 11.32 -1.06 5.28
N LEU A 84 10.40 -1.78 5.93
CA LEU A 84 9.14 -2.22 5.30
C LEU A 84 8.26 -1.07 4.80
N ALA A 85 8.12 0.01 5.59
CA ALA A 85 7.37 1.21 5.23
C ALA A 85 8.27 2.42 4.93
N GLY A 86 9.41 2.56 5.60
CA GLY A 86 10.31 3.69 5.37
C GLY A 86 10.91 3.70 3.97
N VAL A 87 11.31 2.54 3.42
CA VAL A 87 11.80 2.45 2.03
C VAL A 87 10.70 2.82 1.02
N PRO A 88 9.46 2.30 1.08
CA PRO A 88 8.37 2.80 0.25
C PRO A 88 8.17 4.31 0.27
N LEU A 89 8.08 4.90 1.46
CA LEU A 89 7.86 6.33 1.62
C LEU A 89 9.04 7.14 1.07
N LEU A 90 10.27 6.71 1.33
CA LEU A 90 11.48 7.39 0.88
C LEU A 90 11.70 7.25 -0.63
N ALA A 91 11.47 6.06 -1.18
CA ALA A 91 11.57 5.81 -2.61
C ALA A 91 10.53 6.61 -3.38
N SER A 92 9.30 6.68 -2.87
CA SER A 92 8.26 7.51 -3.47
C SER A 92 8.59 9.00 -3.42
N ARG A 93 9.15 9.51 -2.31
CA ARG A 93 9.55 10.93 -2.19
C ARG A 93 10.78 11.30 -3.02
N ARG A 94 11.82 10.46 -3.02
CA ARG A 94 13.12 10.78 -3.64
C ARG A 94 13.24 10.32 -5.09
N ARG A 95 12.46 9.32 -5.49
CA ARG A 95 12.56 8.65 -6.80
C ARG A 95 11.20 8.54 -7.50
N GLY A 96 10.18 9.26 -7.04
CA GLY A 96 8.84 9.24 -7.60
C GLY A 96 8.13 10.57 -7.37
N ASN A 97 6.79 10.55 -7.36
CA ASN A 97 5.96 11.76 -7.31
C ASN A 97 5.35 11.99 -5.91
N GLY A 98 5.89 11.33 -4.88
CA GLY A 98 5.47 11.44 -3.50
C GLY A 98 4.35 10.46 -3.09
N PRO A 99 4.21 10.14 -1.78
CA PRO A 99 3.43 8.99 -1.31
C PRO A 99 1.95 9.03 -1.69
N ARG A 100 1.38 10.23 -1.80
CA ARG A 100 -0.02 10.41 -2.20
C ARG A 100 -0.26 9.92 -3.63
N SER A 101 0.57 10.35 -4.58
CA SER A 101 0.43 10.04 -6.00
C SER A 101 0.88 8.62 -6.32
N ASP A 102 1.97 8.19 -5.69
CA ASP A 102 2.66 6.93 -6.01
C ASP A 102 2.08 5.71 -5.30
N LEU A 103 1.65 5.87 -4.04
CA LEU A 103 1.20 4.78 -3.16
C LEU A 103 -0.29 4.90 -2.82
N ALA A 104 -0.98 5.88 -3.40
CA ALA A 104 -2.36 6.23 -3.07
C ALA A 104 -2.55 6.57 -1.58
N LEU A 105 -1.50 7.02 -0.88
CA LEU A 105 -1.54 7.35 0.55
C LEU A 105 -2.34 8.64 0.77
N SER A 106 -3.65 8.46 0.88
CA SER A 106 -4.62 9.52 1.12
C SER A 106 -5.81 8.95 1.89
N PHE A 107 -6.48 9.84 2.60
CA PHE A 107 -7.59 9.53 3.49
C PHE A 107 -8.77 10.46 3.22
N SER A 108 -9.96 9.97 3.49
CA SER A 108 -11.22 10.69 3.47
C SER A 108 -12.13 10.13 4.58
N PRO A 109 -13.04 10.93 5.15
CA PRO A 109 -13.96 10.44 6.18
C PRO A 109 -14.78 9.22 5.77
N VAL A 110 -15.14 9.10 4.49
CA VAL A 110 -15.87 7.94 3.93
C VAL A 110 -15.09 6.64 4.08
N ASP A 111 -13.76 6.71 4.16
CA ASP A 111 -12.90 5.54 4.31
C ASP A 111 -13.15 4.82 5.64
N ILE A 112 -13.64 5.53 6.67
CA ILE A 112 -14.04 4.93 7.94
C ILE A 112 -15.23 3.99 7.74
N ALA A 113 -16.28 4.46 7.07
CA ALA A 113 -17.48 3.67 6.82
C ALA A 113 -17.18 2.47 5.90
N VAL A 114 -16.42 2.70 4.81
CA VAL A 114 -16.00 1.63 3.90
C VAL A 114 -15.13 0.60 4.63
N GLY A 115 -14.18 1.06 5.43
CA GLY A 115 -13.30 0.19 6.21
C GLY A 115 -14.05 -0.61 7.27
N LEU A 116 -15.05 -0.02 7.93
CA LEU A 116 -15.92 -0.72 8.88
C LEU A 116 -16.71 -1.84 8.21
N VAL A 117 -17.37 -1.55 7.08
CA VAL A 117 -18.13 -2.57 6.34
C VAL A 117 -17.20 -3.70 5.87
N ALA A 118 -16.03 -3.36 5.33
CA ALA A 118 -15.05 -4.36 4.91
C ALA A 118 -14.50 -5.17 6.10
N CYS A 119 -14.29 -4.55 7.26
CA CYS A 119 -13.90 -5.26 8.49
C CYS A 119 -14.95 -6.32 8.85
N LEU A 120 -16.23 -5.97 8.87
CA LEU A 120 -17.31 -6.94 9.15
C LEU A 120 -17.31 -8.11 8.17
N VAL A 121 -17.08 -7.84 6.89
CA VAL A 121 -16.94 -8.89 5.86
C VAL A 121 -15.72 -9.78 6.14
N VAL A 122 -14.57 -9.19 6.50
CA VAL A 122 -13.37 -9.94 6.86
C VAL A 122 -13.61 -10.80 8.09
N LEU A 123 -14.24 -10.26 9.13
CA LEU A 123 -14.53 -11.00 10.36
C LEU A 123 -15.46 -12.18 10.09
N LEU A 124 -16.54 -11.98 9.32
CA LEU A 124 -17.42 -13.08 8.94
C LEU A 124 -16.67 -14.16 8.15
N ALA A 125 -15.89 -13.77 7.14
CA ALA A 125 -15.11 -14.72 6.36
C ALA A 125 -14.07 -15.45 7.21
N ALA A 126 -13.36 -14.74 8.09
CA ALA A 126 -12.37 -15.29 9.00
C ALA A 126 -13.01 -16.29 9.98
N THR A 127 -14.19 -15.99 10.54
CA THR A 127 -14.93 -16.93 11.40
C THR A 127 -15.32 -18.20 10.65
N ILE A 128 -15.85 -18.09 9.43
CA ILE A 128 -16.21 -19.26 8.61
C ILE A 128 -14.96 -20.10 8.30
N ILE A 129 -13.88 -19.46 7.84
CA ILE A 129 -12.62 -20.14 7.52
C ILE A 129 -12.04 -20.83 8.76
N LEU A 130 -12.08 -20.16 9.92
CA LEU A 130 -11.63 -20.72 11.19
C LEU A 130 -12.42 -21.99 11.56
N LEU A 131 -13.76 -21.92 11.53
CA LEU A 131 -14.62 -23.05 11.89
C LEU A 131 -14.42 -24.22 10.92
N VAL A 132 -14.32 -23.96 9.61
CA VAL A 132 -14.03 -24.98 8.61
C VAL A 132 -12.66 -25.62 8.84
N THR A 133 -11.65 -24.83 9.18
CA THR A 133 -10.29 -25.33 9.44
C THR A 133 -10.29 -26.24 10.66
N ILE A 134 -10.92 -25.82 11.77
CA ILE A 134 -11.05 -26.64 12.98
C ILE A 134 -11.82 -27.93 12.68
N ALA A 135 -12.93 -27.86 11.96
CA ALA A 135 -13.73 -29.03 11.61
C ALA A 135 -12.97 -30.01 10.70
N ALA A 136 -12.16 -29.51 9.77
CA ALA A 136 -11.43 -30.34 8.81
C ALA A 136 -10.13 -30.93 9.37
N THR A 137 -9.46 -30.23 10.29
CA THR A 137 -8.10 -30.59 10.74
C THR A 137 -8.00 -30.93 12.23
N GLY A 138 -8.99 -30.53 13.04
CA GLY A 138 -8.91 -30.60 14.51
C GLY A 138 -7.93 -29.60 15.13
N VAL A 139 -7.27 -28.74 14.34
CA VAL A 139 -6.26 -27.78 14.80
C VAL A 139 -6.88 -26.39 14.89
N THR A 140 -6.65 -25.73 16.02
CA THR A 140 -6.96 -24.30 16.18
C THR A 140 -5.80 -23.48 15.60
N PRO A 141 -6.02 -22.66 14.56
CA PRO A 141 -4.98 -21.79 14.01
C PRO A 141 -4.47 -20.78 15.04
N THR A 142 -3.14 -20.68 15.19
CA THR A 142 -2.46 -19.69 16.03
C THR A 142 -1.73 -18.67 15.16
N SER A 143 -1.50 -17.48 15.72
CA SER A 143 -0.76 -16.39 15.07
C SER A 143 0.62 -16.24 15.69
N ALA A 144 1.62 -15.83 14.91
CA ALA A 144 2.96 -15.58 15.41
C ALA A 144 2.97 -14.53 16.53
N LEU A 145 2.13 -13.50 16.41
CA LEU A 145 1.98 -12.48 17.46
C LEU A 145 1.36 -13.06 18.74
N GLY A 146 0.36 -13.94 18.62
CA GLY A 146 -0.25 -14.63 19.75
C GLY A 146 0.72 -15.59 20.44
N ASP A 147 1.53 -16.30 19.66
CA ASP A 147 2.56 -17.21 20.17
C ASP A 147 3.63 -16.43 20.95
N VAL A 148 4.09 -15.28 20.43
CA VAL A 148 5.01 -14.38 21.17
C VAL A 148 4.36 -13.84 22.44
N ALA A 149 3.08 -13.43 22.38
CA ALA A 149 2.36 -12.90 23.53
C ALA A 149 2.16 -13.96 24.64
N GLY A 150 2.01 -15.24 24.28
CA GLY A 150 1.93 -16.34 25.24
C GLY A 150 3.20 -16.56 26.07
N HIS A 151 4.33 -15.96 25.64
CA HIS A 151 5.61 -15.99 26.36
C HIS A 151 5.93 -14.66 27.06
N ALA A 152 5.01 -13.68 27.01
CA ALA A 152 5.18 -12.42 27.71
C ALA A 152 5.21 -12.65 29.23
N ASN A 153 6.16 -12.01 29.92
CA ASN A 153 6.38 -12.17 31.36
C ASN A 153 6.01 -10.92 32.17
N SER A 154 5.48 -9.89 31.51
CA SER A 154 5.15 -8.61 32.13
C SER A 154 4.07 -7.86 31.35
N HIS A 155 3.27 -7.08 32.06
CA HIS A 155 2.12 -6.36 31.48
C HIS A 155 2.52 -5.38 30.37
N TRP A 156 3.70 -4.74 30.49
CA TRP A 156 4.16 -3.80 29.48
C TRP A 156 4.44 -4.49 28.14
N GLN A 157 4.87 -5.76 28.14
CA GLN A 157 5.09 -6.53 26.91
C GLN A 157 3.76 -6.82 26.21
N VAL A 158 2.74 -7.21 26.95
CA VAL A 158 1.39 -7.44 26.41
C VAL A 158 0.84 -6.15 25.77
N VAL A 159 0.96 -5.02 26.47
CA VAL A 159 0.55 -3.71 25.94
C VAL A 159 1.36 -3.32 24.71
N ALA A 160 2.69 -3.54 24.72
CA ALA A 160 3.54 -3.24 23.57
C ALA A 160 3.18 -4.09 22.34
N LEU A 161 2.91 -5.38 22.52
CA LEU A 161 2.47 -6.28 21.44
C LEU A 161 1.09 -5.88 20.88
N ALA A 162 0.16 -5.45 21.75
CA ALA A 162 -1.13 -4.92 21.31
C ALA A 162 -0.97 -3.65 20.47
N VAL A 163 -0.11 -2.72 20.88
CA VAL A 163 0.22 -1.52 20.09
C VAL A 163 0.90 -1.89 18.77
N MET A 164 1.80 -2.87 18.78
CA MET A 164 2.44 -3.37 17.56
C MET A 164 1.43 -3.93 16.58
N ALA A 165 0.42 -4.68 17.02
CA ALA A 165 -0.65 -5.18 16.16
C ALA A 165 -1.32 -4.04 15.37
N LEU A 166 -1.59 -2.92 16.04
CA LEU A 166 -2.20 -1.74 15.40
C LEU A 166 -1.24 -1.05 14.43
N CYS A 167 0.02 -0.84 14.84
CA CYS A 167 1.01 -0.20 13.98
C CYS A 167 1.33 -1.04 12.73
N ALA A 168 1.35 -2.37 12.85
CA ALA A 168 1.60 -3.30 11.76
C ALA A 168 0.63 -3.08 10.59
N ALA A 169 -0.66 -2.89 10.89
CA ALA A 169 -1.69 -2.65 9.87
C ALA A 169 -1.33 -1.47 8.96
N PHE A 170 -0.83 -0.36 9.52
CA PHE A 170 -0.44 0.81 8.73
C PHE A 170 0.80 0.53 7.86
N VAL A 171 1.82 -0.09 8.46
CA VAL A 171 3.09 -0.41 7.79
C VAL A 171 2.87 -1.37 6.63
N GLU A 172 2.10 -2.43 6.88
CA GLU A 172 1.82 -3.48 5.90
C GLU A 172 1.01 -2.93 4.73
N GLU A 173 -0.02 -2.11 4.97
CA GLU A 173 -0.80 -1.53 3.87
C GLU A 173 0.05 -0.60 2.97
N ILE A 174 0.96 0.20 3.54
CA ILE A 174 1.93 0.99 2.75
C ILE A 174 2.75 0.10 1.83
N HIS A 175 3.18 -1.06 2.33
CA HIS A 175 4.01 -1.98 1.59
C HIS A 175 3.23 -2.74 0.51
N PHE A 176 2.13 -3.41 0.88
CA PHE A 176 1.38 -4.29 -0.02
C PHE A 176 0.43 -3.53 -0.94
N ARG A 177 -0.41 -2.63 -0.39
CA ARG A 177 -1.46 -1.92 -1.14
C ARG A 177 -0.97 -0.59 -1.70
N GLY A 178 0.11 -0.06 -1.14
CA GLY A 178 0.88 1.04 -1.72
C GLY A 178 1.93 0.54 -2.72
N MET A 179 3.07 0.08 -2.22
CA MET A 179 4.26 -0.16 -3.05
C MET A 179 4.11 -1.36 -4.02
N TRP A 180 3.74 -2.55 -3.54
CA TRP A 180 3.56 -3.71 -4.42
C TRP A 180 2.45 -3.49 -5.44
N TRP A 181 1.28 -3.04 -4.99
CA TRP A 181 0.15 -2.72 -5.87
C TRP A 181 0.57 -1.77 -7.00
N SER A 182 1.13 -0.62 -6.65
CA SER A 182 1.51 0.38 -7.65
C SER A 182 2.64 -0.09 -8.56
N ALA A 183 3.60 -0.87 -8.05
CA ALA A 183 4.66 -1.46 -8.88
C ALA A 183 4.10 -2.45 -9.92
N LEU A 184 3.14 -3.29 -9.54
CA LEU A 184 2.48 -4.24 -10.44
C LEU A 184 1.60 -3.53 -11.47
N ARG A 185 0.80 -2.55 -11.06
CA ARG A 185 -0.02 -1.75 -11.98
C ARG A 185 0.83 -1.00 -13.01
N ARG A 186 1.97 -0.44 -12.61
CA ARG A 186 2.92 0.22 -13.54
C ARG A 186 3.62 -0.75 -14.49
N ARG A 187 3.70 -2.04 -14.15
CA ARG A 187 4.18 -3.10 -15.05
C ARG A 187 3.09 -3.60 -16.01
N GLY A 188 1.92 -2.99 -16.00
CA GLY A 188 0.82 -3.32 -16.92
C GLY A 188 -0.15 -4.38 -16.42
N LEU A 189 0.00 -4.88 -15.17
CA LEU A 189 -1.00 -5.79 -14.62
C LEU A 189 -2.34 -5.07 -14.43
N GLY A 190 -3.42 -5.76 -14.78
CA GLY A 190 -4.78 -5.31 -14.49
C GLY A 190 -5.08 -5.26 -12.98
N ALA A 191 -6.22 -4.64 -12.63
CA ALA A 191 -6.63 -4.47 -11.24
C ALA A 191 -6.84 -5.80 -10.51
N TRP A 192 -7.60 -6.73 -11.13
CA TRP A 192 -7.89 -8.04 -10.55
C TRP A 192 -6.65 -8.93 -10.38
N PRO A 193 -5.76 -9.10 -11.38
CA PRO A 193 -4.49 -9.79 -11.15
C PRO A 193 -3.64 -9.15 -10.05
N THR A 194 -3.59 -7.82 -9.98
CA THR A 194 -2.84 -7.12 -8.93
C THR A 194 -3.42 -7.40 -7.54
N LEU A 195 -4.75 -7.41 -7.41
CA LEU A 195 -5.45 -7.80 -6.19
C LEU A 195 -5.06 -9.22 -5.75
N LEU A 196 -5.16 -10.19 -6.66
CA LEU A 196 -4.82 -11.58 -6.35
C LEU A 196 -3.35 -11.72 -5.94
N VAL A 197 -2.42 -11.15 -6.72
CA VAL A 197 -0.98 -11.26 -6.44
C VAL A 197 -0.63 -10.62 -5.10
N THR A 198 -1.12 -9.41 -4.82
CA THR A 198 -0.82 -8.73 -3.55
C THR A 198 -1.44 -9.44 -2.35
N ALA A 199 -2.62 -10.04 -2.49
CA ALA A 199 -3.24 -10.86 -1.44
C ALA A 199 -2.45 -12.16 -1.19
N VAL A 200 -1.97 -12.84 -2.24
CA VAL A 200 -1.11 -14.02 -2.10
C VAL A 200 0.21 -13.66 -1.43
N LEU A 201 0.88 -12.59 -1.88
CA LEU A 201 2.13 -12.12 -1.27
C LEU A 201 1.92 -11.80 0.21
N PHE A 202 0.84 -11.09 0.55
CA PHE A 202 0.47 -10.78 1.92
C PHE A 202 0.30 -12.06 2.77
N ALA A 203 -0.40 -13.08 2.26
CA ALA A 203 -0.60 -14.31 3.02
C ALA A 203 0.69 -15.13 3.21
N LEU A 204 1.51 -15.24 2.16
CA LEU A 204 2.70 -16.11 2.19
C LEU A 204 3.83 -15.55 3.06
N VAL A 205 4.04 -14.23 3.07
CA VAL A 205 5.12 -13.61 3.85
C VAL A 205 4.90 -13.67 5.37
N HIS A 206 3.70 -13.98 5.83
CA HIS A 206 3.43 -14.22 7.24
C HIS A 206 3.99 -15.57 7.72
N LEU A 207 4.22 -16.52 6.81
CA LEU A 207 4.75 -17.84 7.14
C LEU A 207 3.93 -18.59 8.20
N GLU A 208 2.60 -18.45 8.15
CA GLU A 208 1.64 -19.11 9.05
C GLU A 208 0.77 -20.09 8.26
N PRO A 209 1.18 -21.35 8.05
CA PRO A 209 0.46 -22.30 7.20
C PRO A 209 -1.00 -22.53 7.63
N THR A 210 -1.27 -22.53 8.94
CA THR A 210 -2.60 -22.73 9.51
C THR A 210 -3.53 -21.51 9.30
N ARG A 211 -2.96 -20.32 9.05
CA ARG A 211 -3.71 -19.07 8.83
C ARG A 211 -3.64 -18.57 7.38
N VAL A 212 -2.91 -19.22 6.49
CA VAL A 212 -2.66 -18.73 5.12
C VAL A 212 -3.95 -18.41 4.35
N VAL A 213 -4.99 -19.24 4.48
CA VAL A 213 -6.29 -19.01 3.82
C VAL A 213 -7.02 -17.80 4.42
N LEU A 214 -6.98 -17.65 5.75
CA LEU A 214 -7.55 -16.53 6.46
C LEU A 214 -6.83 -15.22 6.08
N LEU A 215 -5.49 -15.24 6.07
CA LEU A 215 -4.66 -14.10 5.70
C LEU A 215 -4.85 -13.73 4.23
N PHE A 216 -5.02 -14.70 3.35
CA PHE A 216 -5.36 -14.46 1.95
C PHE A 216 -6.73 -13.77 1.80
N ALA A 217 -7.75 -14.23 2.54
CA ALA A 217 -9.08 -13.60 2.53
C ALA A 217 -9.05 -12.15 3.05
N ALA A 218 -8.35 -11.89 4.16
CA ALA A 218 -8.09 -10.52 4.64
C ALA A 218 -7.30 -9.71 3.59
N GLY A 219 -6.32 -10.36 2.97
CA GLY A 219 -5.56 -9.96 1.79
C GLY A 219 -6.44 -9.33 0.70
N LEU A 220 -7.41 -10.12 0.25
CA LEU A 220 -8.37 -9.77 -0.79
C LEU A 220 -9.30 -8.64 -0.37
N ALA A 221 -9.82 -8.64 0.84
CA ALA A 221 -10.75 -7.60 1.28
C ALA A 221 -10.08 -6.22 1.32
N ALA A 222 -8.91 -6.10 1.95
CA ALA A 222 -8.15 -4.86 2.02
C ALA A 222 -7.71 -4.39 0.62
N GLY A 223 -7.25 -5.32 -0.24
CA GLY A 223 -6.92 -5.00 -1.63
C GLY A 223 -8.14 -4.56 -2.45
N TYR A 224 -9.31 -5.17 -2.24
CA TYR A 224 -10.54 -4.83 -2.95
C TYR A 224 -11.02 -3.43 -2.61
N VAL A 225 -11.02 -3.04 -1.33
CA VAL A 225 -11.40 -1.67 -0.96
C VAL A 225 -10.40 -0.63 -1.48
N ARG A 226 -9.10 -0.96 -1.52
CA ARG A 226 -8.11 -0.12 -2.21
C ARG A 226 -8.39 -0.01 -3.70
N MET A 227 -8.76 -1.12 -4.35
CA MET A 227 -9.06 -1.15 -5.78
C MET A 227 -10.24 -0.25 -6.14
N ARG A 228 -11.30 -0.27 -5.32
CA ARG A 228 -12.55 0.46 -5.56
C ARG A 228 -12.45 1.95 -5.22
N SER A 229 -11.68 2.29 -4.19
CA SER A 229 -11.57 3.67 -3.68
C SER A 229 -10.42 4.46 -4.29
N ASP A 230 -9.49 3.78 -4.96
CA ASP A 230 -8.19 4.30 -5.39
C ASP A 230 -7.38 5.03 -4.31
N ARG A 231 -7.59 4.64 -3.05
CA ARG A 231 -6.96 5.24 -1.87
C ARG A 231 -6.54 4.15 -0.91
N LEU A 232 -5.50 4.42 -0.14
CA LEU A 232 -4.99 3.49 0.88
C LEU A 232 -5.81 3.54 2.17
N GLY A 233 -6.46 4.68 2.45
CA GLY A 233 -7.26 4.91 3.65
C GLY A 233 -8.22 3.78 4.05
N PRO A 234 -9.12 3.29 3.18
CA PRO A 234 -10.08 2.27 3.58
C PRO A 234 -9.43 0.91 3.83
N ALA A 235 -8.33 0.57 3.16
CA ALA A 235 -7.58 -0.65 3.43
C ALA A 235 -6.91 -0.57 4.81
N ILE A 236 -6.29 0.57 5.13
CA ILE A 236 -5.70 0.85 6.45
C ILE A 236 -6.75 0.75 7.55
N VAL A 237 -7.91 1.38 7.37
CA VAL A 237 -9.00 1.30 8.37
C VAL A 237 -9.48 -0.15 8.53
N THR A 238 -9.72 -0.87 7.43
CA THR A 238 -10.15 -2.28 7.48
C THR A 238 -9.19 -3.11 8.32
N HIS A 239 -7.89 -3.00 8.02
CA HIS A 239 -6.85 -3.77 8.68
C HIS A 239 -6.67 -3.35 10.14
N LEU A 240 -6.68 -2.05 10.44
CA LEU A 240 -6.63 -1.54 11.81
C LEU A 240 -7.78 -2.07 12.66
N LEU A 241 -9.00 -2.10 12.13
CA LEU A 241 -10.16 -2.59 12.88
C LEU A 241 -10.08 -4.12 13.13
N VAL A 242 -9.60 -4.89 12.15
CA VAL A 242 -9.35 -6.32 12.34
C VAL A 242 -8.27 -6.54 13.41
N ASN A 243 -7.17 -5.79 13.35
CA ASN A 243 -6.08 -5.89 14.33
C ASN A 243 -6.47 -5.31 15.70
N LEU A 244 -7.44 -4.41 15.78
CA LEU A 244 -7.97 -3.93 17.05
C LEU A 244 -8.62 -5.06 17.85
N LEU A 245 -9.37 -5.96 17.21
CA LEU A 245 -9.92 -7.14 17.89
C LEU A 245 -8.80 -8.06 18.40
N ALA A 246 -7.75 -8.26 17.59
CA ALA A 246 -6.58 -9.05 18.01
C ALA A 246 -5.87 -8.38 19.20
N ALA A 247 -5.64 -7.07 19.14
CA ALA A 247 -5.02 -6.29 20.20
C ALA A 247 -5.83 -6.35 21.51
N VAL A 248 -7.16 -6.17 21.44
CA VAL A 248 -8.06 -6.32 22.59
C VAL A 248 -7.99 -7.74 23.17
N SER A 249 -7.92 -8.76 22.31
CA SER A 249 -7.77 -10.15 22.75
C SER A 249 -6.46 -10.38 23.51
N LEU A 250 -5.36 -9.75 23.08
CA LEU A 250 -4.08 -9.81 23.80
C LEU A 250 -4.15 -9.15 25.17
N LEU A 251 -4.89 -8.04 25.31
CA LEU A 251 -5.05 -7.36 26.61
C LEU A 251 -5.80 -8.20 27.64
N GLY A 252 -6.51 -9.26 27.23
CA GLY A 252 -7.08 -10.26 28.14
C GLY A 252 -6.04 -11.15 28.83
N LEU A 253 -4.75 -11.02 28.48
CA LEU A 253 -3.62 -11.69 29.15
C LEU A 253 -3.05 -10.90 30.34
N LEU A 254 -3.56 -9.69 30.60
CA LEU A 254 -3.22 -8.87 31.77
C LEU A 254 -3.97 -9.35 33.02
#